data_AF-A0A7V9QPM1-F1
#
_entry.id   AF-A0A7V9QPM1-F1
#
_cell.length_a   1.000
_cell.length_b   1.000
_cell.length_c   1.000
_cell.angle_alpha   90.00
_cell.angle_beta   90.00
_cell.angle_gamma   90.00
#
_symmetry.space_group_name_H-M   'P 1'
#
loop_
_entity.id
_entity.type
_entity.pdbx_description
1 polymer ?
#
loop_
_entity_poly.entity_id
_entity_poly.type
_entity_poly.pdbx_seq_one_letter_code
_entity_poly.pdbx_strand_id
1 'polypeptide(L)'
;MKSLRTSVLGVGAAISALSLRPQAYAEQPVGVPTVVVVATEPNASFIRSILYRDFDYGDRLRLIDADPVAVAAGFLPGGVPNYAVFDKMKVRALVIPAVEPTGVRISYHDVRFGRMLQQAFFPLPKVPALRPAEIRDSVMRAYATKDSLTDIALRRVSFVWDSLRTVARGKRDKDKKKQLIAQAKRDSLAAVTIAEGIQIRKDAQADIAERDSAIPILVYRDSVARDSLAYEHRMAIHGVSDEVTRWITGQRGFAQSRLVYVHNGTLRVVDSDGANDRAITNGGSALSPSWHPAGNRIVYSDFNDAGTQIAQVDIWTRRVKLVEATRRGLNVTPAYTPDGRRIVYTAGGVGPSDLVVTYADSLIPARRFSYAAQETSSPSFSPDGSRVAYISPRIWQGSGTNARLTPQIFTMNADGTGEVQLTPTSPGVRSYRTSPDWSPDGTRVAYMQQQGDFQLWTIGVRDRKMNKLTSVGENEDPTWAPDSRHLAFTSNRSGTKEIWVLDTQTGRYRQLTYRGGGARLAAWSRLLGSWSWSHASISTPAPRAGQQH
;
A
#
# COMPACT_ATOMS: atom_id res chain seq x y z
N MET A 1 -77.54 -15.43 -14.94
CA MET A 1 -77.51 -13.96 -14.71
C MET A 1 -76.95 -13.66 -13.32
N LYS A 2 -75.70 -13.19 -13.23
CA LYS A 2 -75.19 -12.23 -12.24
C LYS A 2 -73.66 -12.06 -12.42
N SER A 3 -73.32 -11.05 -13.22
CA SER A 3 -72.21 -10.10 -13.04
C SER A 3 -70.93 -10.56 -12.32
N LEU A 4 -69.89 -10.88 -13.11
CA LEU A 4 -68.50 -10.62 -12.76
C LEU A 4 -68.14 -9.22 -13.25
N ARG A 5 -67.97 -8.26 -12.32
CA ARG A 5 -67.23 -7.02 -12.56
C ARG A 5 -65.81 -7.24 -12.06
N THR A 6 -64.84 -7.20 -12.96
CA THR A 6 -63.43 -6.99 -12.60
C THR A 6 -62.93 -5.85 -13.46
N SER A 7 -62.93 -4.65 -12.89
CA SER A 7 -62.27 -3.47 -13.44
C SER A 7 -60.98 -3.24 -12.66
N VAL A 8 -59.87 -3.34 -13.38
CA VAL A 8 -58.64 -2.51 -13.36
C VAL A 8 -58.40 -1.66 -12.10
N LEU A 9 -57.26 -1.90 -11.45
CA LEU A 9 -56.38 -1.02 -10.64
C LEU A 9 -55.30 -1.98 -10.09
N GLY A 10 -53.99 -1.90 -10.32
CA GLY A 10 -53.08 -0.79 -10.56
C GLY A 10 -51.67 -1.36 -10.30
N VAL A 11 -50.76 -1.19 -11.25
CA VAL A 11 -49.33 -1.46 -11.08
C VAL A 11 -48.78 -0.38 -10.14
N GLY A 12 -48.92 -0.61 -8.83
CA GLY A 12 -48.68 0.42 -7.82
C GLY A 12 -48.73 -0.14 -6.40
N ALA A 13 -48.13 -1.29 -6.14
CA ALA A 13 -48.01 -1.83 -4.79
C ALA A 13 -46.91 -2.90 -4.68
N ALA A 14 -45.65 -2.51 -4.86
CA ALA A 14 -44.49 -3.31 -4.41
C ALA A 14 -43.24 -2.45 -4.10
N ILE A 15 -43.42 -1.18 -3.72
CA ILE A 15 -42.33 -0.27 -3.28
C ILE A 15 -42.40 -0.01 -1.77
N SER A 16 -43.32 -0.63 -1.04
CA SER A 16 -43.47 -0.39 0.40
C SER A 16 -42.62 -1.37 1.21
N ALA A 17 -41.61 -0.81 1.89
CA ALA A 17 -40.82 -1.37 2.98
C ALA A 17 -39.63 -2.29 2.62
N LEU A 18 -38.64 -1.76 1.87
CA LEU A 18 -37.24 -2.05 2.24
C LEU A 18 -36.82 -1.04 3.32
N SER A 19 -36.77 -1.52 4.55
CA SER A 19 -36.22 -0.81 5.71
C SER A 19 -34.71 -0.63 5.51
N LEU A 20 -34.33 0.52 4.94
CA LEU A 20 -32.95 1.01 4.97
C LEU A 20 -32.63 1.33 6.43
N ARG A 21 -31.71 0.59 7.06
CA ARG A 21 -31.17 1.00 8.36
C ARG A 21 -30.45 2.34 8.17
N PRO A 22 -30.82 3.40 8.89
CA PRO A 22 -30.08 4.64 8.85
C PRO A 22 -28.78 4.43 9.65
N GLN A 23 -27.68 4.09 8.97
CA GLN A 23 -26.40 4.58 9.45
C GLN A 23 -26.45 6.10 9.32
N ALA A 24 -26.17 6.79 10.43
CA ALA A 24 -26.26 8.24 10.54
C ALA A 24 -25.68 8.93 9.29
N TYR A 25 -26.55 9.44 8.43
CA TYR A 25 -26.18 10.22 7.26
C TYR A 25 -25.75 11.59 7.78
N ALA A 26 -24.50 11.71 8.21
CA ALA A 26 -23.88 13.01 8.46
C ALA A 26 -24.08 13.89 7.22
N GLU A 27 -24.44 15.15 7.46
CA GLU A 27 -24.71 16.17 6.45
C GLU A 27 -23.67 16.13 5.33
N GLN A 28 -24.13 16.26 4.09
CA GLN A 28 -23.28 16.16 2.90
C GLN A 28 -22.28 17.33 2.90
N PRO A 29 -20.96 17.09 2.86
CA PRO A 29 -20.04 18.12 2.46
C PRO A 29 -20.36 18.51 1.02
N VAL A 30 -20.59 19.80 0.77
CA VAL A 30 -20.79 20.33 -0.58
C VAL A 30 -19.56 19.98 -1.42
N GLY A 31 -19.75 19.20 -2.50
CA GLY A 31 -18.71 18.92 -3.50
C GLY A 31 -18.08 17.51 -3.48
N VAL A 32 -18.38 16.64 -2.50
CA VAL A 32 -17.86 15.25 -2.52
C VAL A 32 -18.84 14.32 -3.26
N PRO A 33 -18.44 13.70 -4.38
CA PRO A 33 -19.30 12.79 -5.12
C PRO A 33 -19.63 11.53 -4.31
N THR A 34 -20.92 11.21 -4.25
CA THR A 34 -21.41 9.95 -3.69
C THR A 34 -21.37 8.86 -4.75
N VAL A 35 -20.64 7.78 -4.46
CA VAL A 35 -20.31 6.71 -5.40
C VAL A 35 -20.92 5.39 -4.91
N VAL A 36 -21.43 4.60 -5.85
CA VAL A 36 -21.73 3.18 -5.63
C VAL A 36 -20.94 2.33 -6.60
N VAL A 37 -20.31 1.29 -6.08
CA VAL A 37 -19.63 0.25 -6.88
C VAL A 37 -20.51 -0.98 -6.93
N VAL A 38 -20.94 -1.38 -8.14
CA VAL A 38 -21.83 -2.52 -8.35
C VAL A 38 -21.19 -3.57 -9.24
N ALA A 39 -21.00 -4.76 -8.70
CA ALA A 39 -20.72 -5.95 -9.50
C ALA A 39 -22.06 -6.55 -9.96
N THR A 40 -22.27 -6.65 -11.27
CA THR A 40 -23.45 -7.28 -11.87
C THR A 40 -23.26 -8.78 -12.09
N GLU A 41 -22.02 -9.28 -12.05
CA GLU A 41 -21.68 -10.69 -12.25
C GLU A 41 -21.02 -11.31 -11.01
N PRO A 42 -21.27 -12.60 -10.68
CA PRO A 42 -20.72 -13.24 -9.48
C PRO A 42 -19.18 -13.21 -9.40
N ASN A 43 -18.51 -13.40 -10.54
CA ASN A 43 -17.05 -13.37 -10.68
C ASN A 43 -16.43 -11.97 -10.45
N ALA A 44 -17.21 -10.89 -10.56
CA ALA A 44 -16.74 -9.52 -10.33
C ALA A 44 -16.72 -9.10 -8.84
N SER A 45 -17.19 -9.97 -7.94
CA SER A 45 -17.31 -9.67 -6.50
C SER A 45 -15.98 -9.32 -5.83
N PHE A 46 -14.88 -9.99 -6.21
CA PHE A 46 -13.54 -9.68 -5.71
C PHE A 46 -13.07 -8.28 -6.15
N ILE A 47 -13.30 -7.92 -7.41
CA ILE A 47 -12.97 -6.59 -7.96
C ILE A 47 -13.75 -5.52 -7.21
N ARG A 48 -15.07 -5.70 -7.05
CA ARG A 48 -15.91 -4.79 -6.27
C ARG A 48 -15.34 -4.59 -4.86
N SER A 49 -14.89 -5.65 -4.20
CA SER A 49 -14.34 -5.54 -2.84
C SER A 49 -13.06 -4.68 -2.78
N ILE A 50 -12.22 -4.76 -3.82
CA ILE A 50 -11.00 -3.96 -3.92
C ILE A 50 -11.34 -2.51 -4.20
N LEU A 51 -12.13 -2.24 -5.25
CA LEU A 51 -12.57 -0.89 -5.61
C LEU A 51 -13.25 -0.21 -4.42
N TYR A 52 -14.16 -0.93 -3.74
CA TYR A 52 -14.85 -0.41 -2.56
C TYR A 52 -13.85 -0.05 -1.46
N ARG A 53 -12.89 -0.92 -1.15
CA ARG A 53 -11.89 -0.61 -0.13
C ARG A 53 -11.04 0.59 -0.53
N ASP A 54 -10.55 0.65 -1.76
CA ASP A 54 -9.69 1.74 -2.23
C ASP A 54 -10.41 3.09 -2.23
N PHE A 55 -11.70 3.12 -2.55
CA PHE A 55 -12.50 4.34 -2.50
C PHE A 55 -12.81 4.76 -1.06
N ASP A 56 -13.00 3.83 -0.14
CA ASP A 56 -13.23 4.10 1.29
C ASP A 56 -11.97 4.68 1.97
N TYR A 57 -10.80 4.47 1.35
CA TYR A 57 -9.52 4.90 1.89
C TYR A 57 -9.25 6.41 1.75
N GLY A 58 -10.07 7.11 0.95
CA GLY A 58 -10.03 8.55 0.80
C GLY A 58 -11.29 9.23 1.31
N ASP A 59 -11.27 10.56 1.34
CA ASP A 59 -12.44 11.41 1.55
C ASP A 59 -13.01 11.95 0.23
N ARG A 60 -12.32 11.70 -0.89
CA ARG A 60 -12.65 12.27 -2.20
C ARG A 60 -13.94 11.66 -2.77
N LEU A 61 -14.28 10.46 -2.32
CA LEU A 61 -15.48 9.72 -2.70
C LEU A 61 -16.20 9.34 -1.41
N ARG A 62 -17.54 9.46 -1.42
CA ARG A 62 -18.38 8.89 -0.36
C ARG A 62 -19.02 7.62 -0.89
N LEU A 63 -18.65 6.48 -0.33
CA LEU A 63 -19.30 5.22 -0.67
C LEU A 63 -20.65 5.08 0.02
N ILE A 64 -21.59 4.44 -0.66
CA ILE A 64 -22.80 3.93 -0.03
C ILE A 64 -22.64 2.42 0.17
N ASP A 65 -22.75 1.99 1.43
CA ASP A 65 -22.97 0.60 1.79
C ASP A 65 -24.45 0.27 1.53
N ALA A 66 -24.76 -0.07 0.28
CA ALA A 66 -26.13 -0.33 -0.16
C ALA A 66 -26.48 -1.82 0.01
N ASP A 67 -27.70 -2.10 0.49
CA ASP A 67 -28.26 -3.45 0.60
C ASP A 67 -28.17 -4.16 -0.77
N PRO A 68 -27.62 -5.39 -0.85
CA PRO A 68 -27.52 -6.14 -2.09
C PRO A 68 -28.84 -6.26 -2.88
N VAL A 69 -29.98 -6.35 -2.19
CA VAL A 69 -31.32 -6.40 -2.78
C VAL A 69 -31.69 -5.05 -3.40
N ALA A 70 -31.39 -3.94 -2.72
CA ALA A 70 -31.63 -2.60 -3.25
C ALA A 70 -30.73 -2.31 -4.46
N VAL A 71 -29.47 -2.78 -4.42
CA VAL A 71 -28.55 -2.71 -5.55
C VAL A 71 -29.09 -3.53 -6.72
N ALA A 72 -29.56 -4.76 -6.50
CA ALA A 72 -30.13 -5.61 -7.56
C ALA A 72 -31.40 -5.01 -8.17
N ALA A 73 -32.29 -4.43 -7.35
CA ALA A 73 -33.49 -3.71 -7.80
C ALA A 73 -33.17 -2.42 -8.59
N GLY A 74 -31.93 -1.94 -8.49
CA GLY A 74 -31.40 -0.81 -9.26
C GLY A 74 -31.08 -1.14 -10.72
N PHE A 75 -31.28 -2.37 -11.19
CA PHE A 75 -31.02 -2.75 -12.58
C PHE A 75 -32.30 -3.18 -13.29
N LEU A 76 -32.43 -2.74 -14.55
CA LEU A 76 -33.44 -3.22 -15.49
C LEU A 76 -32.99 -4.56 -16.09
N PRO A 77 -33.91 -5.33 -16.70
CA PRO A 77 -33.55 -6.51 -17.48
C PRO A 77 -32.43 -6.19 -18.49
N GLY A 78 -31.45 -7.10 -18.61
CA GLY A 78 -30.27 -6.89 -19.45
C GLY A 78 -29.13 -6.10 -18.78
N GLY A 79 -29.21 -5.83 -17.47
CA GLY A 79 -28.12 -5.22 -16.71
C GLY A 79 -27.99 -3.71 -16.90
N VAL A 80 -29.02 -3.06 -17.44
CA VAL A 80 -29.03 -1.60 -17.63
C VAL A 80 -29.31 -0.90 -16.30
N PRO A 81 -28.50 0.09 -15.88
CA PRO A 81 -28.76 0.83 -14.64
C PRO A 81 -30.08 1.59 -14.67
N ASN A 82 -30.90 1.40 -13.65
CA ASN A 82 -32.08 2.22 -13.39
C ASN A 82 -31.66 3.48 -12.60
N TYR A 83 -31.27 4.53 -13.32
CA TYR A 83 -30.76 5.77 -12.71
C TYR A 83 -31.74 6.42 -11.72
N ALA A 84 -33.05 6.27 -11.92
CA ALA A 84 -34.04 6.83 -11.01
C ALA A 84 -33.99 6.19 -9.61
N VAL A 85 -33.65 4.90 -9.52
CA VAL A 85 -33.45 4.19 -8.24
C VAL A 85 -32.17 4.67 -7.57
N PHE A 86 -31.08 4.80 -8.32
CA PHE A 86 -29.80 5.31 -7.79
C PHE A 86 -29.88 6.78 -7.36
N ASP A 87 -30.61 7.64 -8.08
CA ASP A 87 -30.81 9.05 -7.69
C ASP A 87 -31.65 9.18 -6.40
N LYS A 88 -32.64 8.30 -6.20
CA LYS A 88 -33.38 8.19 -4.92
C LYS A 88 -32.46 7.80 -3.76
N MET A 89 -31.43 7.00 -4.01
CA MET A 89 -30.36 6.68 -3.05
C MET A 89 -29.31 7.79 -2.92
N LYS A 90 -29.50 8.95 -3.57
CA LYS A 90 -28.57 10.09 -3.59
C LYS A 90 -27.19 9.75 -4.17
N VAL A 91 -27.12 8.73 -5.02
CA VAL A 91 -25.90 8.36 -5.77
C VAL A 91 -25.68 9.38 -6.87
N ARG A 92 -24.43 9.80 -7.07
CA ARG A 92 -24.03 10.70 -8.16
C ARG A 92 -23.20 9.98 -9.23
N ALA A 93 -22.46 8.98 -8.82
CA ALA A 93 -21.59 8.19 -9.67
C ALA A 93 -21.84 6.69 -9.47
N LEU A 94 -22.01 5.96 -10.56
CA LEU A 94 -22.12 4.50 -10.55
C LEU A 94 -20.92 3.89 -11.28
N VAL A 95 -20.23 2.97 -10.63
CA VAL A 95 -19.05 2.26 -11.16
C VAL A 95 -19.39 0.79 -11.28
N ILE A 96 -19.34 0.24 -12.49
CA ILE A 96 -19.74 -1.14 -12.77
C ILE A 96 -18.56 -1.90 -13.38
N PRO A 97 -17.91 -2.80 -12.62
CA PRO A 97 -16.96 -3.76 -13.18
C PRO A 97 -17.66 -4.93 -13.88
N ALA A 98 -17.13 -5.32 -15.04
CA ALA A 98 -17.41 -6.55 -15.76
C ALA A 98 -16.11 -7.33 -16.00
N VAL A 99 -16.09 -8.62 -15.65
CA VAL A 99 -14.90 -9.47 -15.83
C VAL A 99 -14.85 -9.99 -17.26
N GLU A 100 -13.69 -9.90 -17.87
CA GLU A 100 -13.43 -10.44 -19.20
C GLU A 100 -12.24 -11.41 -19.18
N PRO A 101 -12.09 -12.30 -20.19
CA PRO A 101 -11.06 -13.35 -20.16
C PRO A 101 -9.62 -12.85 -19.99
N THR A 102 -9.33 -11.59 -20.35
CA THR A 102 -7.98 -11.01 -20.30
C THR A 102 -7.89 -9.78 -19.41
N GLY A 103 -8.96 -9.40 -18.71
CA GLY A 103 -8.97 -8.16 -17.96
C GLY A 103 -10.32 -7.82 -17.34
N VAL A 104 -10.50 -6.54 -17.04
CA VAL A 104 -11.73 -6.01 -16.46
C VAL A 104 -12.17 -4.79 -17.25
N ARG A 105 -13.44 -4.73 -17.60
CA ARG A 105 -14.04 -3.52 -18.15
C ARG A 105 -14.77 -2.78 -17.05
N ILE A 106 -14.51 -1.48 -16.94
CA ILE A 106 -15.24 -0.60 -16.04
C ILE A 106 -16.10 0.34 -16.87
N SER A 107 -17.37 0.45 -16.52
CA SER A 107 -18.22 1.56 -16.94
C SER A 107 -18.45 2.52 -15.77
N TYR A 108 -18.35 3.81 -16.06
CA TYR A 108 -18.63 4.92 -15.16
C TYR A 108 -19.82 5.70 -15.68
N HIS A 109 -20.84 5.84 -14.83
CA HIS A 109 -22.08 6.51 -15.18
C HIS A 109 -22.34 7.70 -14.26
N ASP A 110 -22.88 8.76 -14.86
CA ASP A 110 -23.46 9.89 -14.14
C ASP A 110 -24.94 9.60 -13.91
N VAL A 111 -25.30 9.45 -12.63
CA VAL A 111 -26.67 9.13 -12.22
C VAL A 111 -27.60 10.33 -12.42
N ARG A 112 -27.09 11.56 -12.25
CA ARG A 112 -27.90 12.79 -12.37
C ARG A 112 -28.35 13.01 -13.81
N PHE A 113 -27.48 12.77 -14.78
CA PHE A 113 -27.80 12.89 -16.21
C PHE A 113 -28.29 11.59 -16.84
N GLY A 114 -28.31 10.50 -16.09
CA GLY A 114 -28.80 9.20 -16.55
C GLY A 114 -28.03 8.64 -17.74
N ARG A 115 -26.70 8.81 -17.77
CA ARG A 115 -25.86 8.39 -18.90
C ARG A 115 -24.53 7.80 -18.48
N MET A 116 -24.00 6.90 -19.31
CA MET A 116 -22.61 6.46 -19.21
C MET A 116 -21.70 7.60 -19.68
N LEU A 117 -20.72 7.98 -18.85
CA LEU A 117 -19.74 9.01 -19.21
C LEU A 117 -18.48 8.39 -19.82
N GLN A 118 -18.05 7.25 -19.28
CA GLN A 118 -16.80 6.63 -19.68
C GLN A 118 -16.87 5.11 -19.54
N GLN A 119 -16.14 4.43 -20.41
CA GLN A 119 -15.91 3.00 -20.32
C GLN A 119 -14.47 2.71 -20.75
N ALA A 120 -13.78 1.85 -20.03
CA ALA A 120 -12.44 1.42 -20.40
C ALA A 120 -12.21 -0.05 -20.06
N PHE A 121 -11.37 -0.70 -20.86
CA PHE A 121 -10.87 -2.05 -20.60
C PHE A 121 -9.48 -1.99 -20.00
N PHE A 122 -9.29 -2.75 -18.93
CA PHE A 122 -8.06 -2.84 -18.16
C PHE A 122 -7.52 -4.28 -18.26
N PRO A 123 -6.53 -4.55 -19.14
CA PRO A 123 -5.82 -5.83 -19.13
C PRO A 123 -5.25 -6.18 -17.75
N LEU A 124 -5.44 -7.44 -17.35
CA LEU A 124 -4.80 -8.00 -16.17
C LEU A 124 -3.51 -8.74 -16.56
N PRO A 125 -2.47 -8.73 -15.71
CA PRO A 125 -1.21 -9.40 -16.01
C PRO A 125 -1.41 -10.89 -16.29
N LYS A 126 -0.76 -11.40 -17.35
CA LYS A 126 -0.72 -12.83 -17.68
C LYS A 126 0.41 -13.51 -16.93
N VAL A 127 0.23 -14.79 -16.58
CA VAL A 127 1.33 -15.64 -16.07
C VAL A 127 2.39 -15.77 -17.17
N PRO A 128 3.65 -15.34 -16.96
CA PRO A 128 4.72 -15.66 -17.90
C PRO A 128 5.00 -17.17 -17.85
N ALA A 129 5.18 -17.81 -19.00
CA ALA A 129 5.72 -19.17 -19.03
C ALA A 129 7.19 -19.14 -18.58
N LEU A 130 7.55 -19.89 -17.53
CA LEU A 130 8.93 -19.94 -17.00
C LEU A 130 9.87 -20.69 -17.99
N ARG A 131 11.11 -20.20 -18.17
CA ARG A 131 12.11 -20.85 -19.04
C ARG A 131 12.90 -21.96 -18.32
N PRO A 132 13.30 -23.06 -18.99
CA PRO A 132 13.95 -24.23 -18.36
C PRO A 132 15.30 -23.99 -17.64
N ALA A 133 16.10 -23.00 -18.05
CA ALA A 133 17.41 -22.74 -17.45
C ALA A 133 17.30 -22.03 -16.08
N GLU A 134 16.38 -21.06 -15.97
CA GLU A 134 16.06 -20.36 -14.72
C GLU A 134 15.41 -21.33 -13.70
N ILE A 135 14.79 -22.39 -14.23
CA ILE A 135 14.28 -23.54 -13.50
C ILE A 135 15.42 -24.40 -12.89
N ARG A 136 16.64 -24.39 -13.41
CA ARG A 136 17.71 -25.22 -12.87
C ARG A 136 18.41 -24.58 -11.66
N ASP A 137 18.76 -23.31 -11.75
CA ASP A 137 19.60 -22.62 -10.73
C ASP A 137 18.88 -22.30 -9.42
N SER A 138 17.55 -22.17 -9.45
CA SER A 138 16.75 -21.98 -8.23
C SER A 138 16.48 -23.30 -7.49
N VAL A 139 16.57 -24.45 -8.16
CA VAL A 139 16.42 -25.79 -7.56
C VAL A 139 17.63 -26.15 -6.72
N MET A 140 18.83 -25.96 -7.28
CA MET A 140 20.07 -26.30 -6.60
C MET A 140 20.26 -25.53 -5.27
N ARG A 141 19.61 -24.37 -5.12
CA ARG A 141 19.63 -23.56 -3.90
C ARG A 141 18.59 -24.00 -2.85
N ALA A 142 17.41 -24.45 -3.27
CA ALA A 142 16.37 -24.92 -2.36
C ALA A 142 16.74 -26.25 -1.67
N TYR A 143 17.52 -27.10 -2.35
CA TYR A 143 18.06 -28.34 -1.77
C TYR A 143 19.02 -28.12 -0.59
N ALA A 144 19.62 -26.93 -0.46
CA ALA A 144 20.53 -26.61 0.64
C ALA A 144 19.83 -26.31 1.98
N THR A 145 18.49 -26.17 2.00
CA THR A 145 17.71 -25.73 3.19
C THR A 145 16.53 -26.67 3.48
N LYS A 146 16.81 -27.96 3.66
CA LYS A 146 15.91 -29.12 3.47
C LYS A 146 14.64 -29.24 4.34
N ASP A 147 14.35 -28.35 5.29
CA ASP A 147 13.34 -28.65 6.35
C ASP A 147 12.01 -27.85 6.35
N SER A 148 11.74 -26.93 5.41
CA SER A 148 10.74 -25.89 5.72
C SER A 148 9.30 -26.03 5.22
N LEU A 149 8.98 -26.74 4.13
CA LEU A 149 7.71 -26.43 3.43
C LEU A 149 6.48 -27.22 3.88
N THR A 150 6.57 -28.53 4.10
CA THR A 150 5.46 -29.34 4.64
C THR A 150 5.15 -28.93 6.09
N ASP A 151 6.19 -28.54 6.81
CA ASP A 151 6.11 -28.12 8.21
C ASP A 151 5.45 -26.73 8.35
N ILE A 152 5.69 -25.79 7.44
CA ILE A 152 5.08 -24.43 7.49
C ILE A 152 3.57 -24.45 7.22
N ALA A 153 3.10 -25.25 6.24
CA ALA A 153 1.68 -25.31 5.88
C ALA A 153 0.85 -26.01 6.98
N LEU A 154 1.36 -27.13 7.51
CA LEU A 154 0.72 -27.87 8.59
C LEU A 154 0.79 -27.12 9.93
N ARG A 155 1.91 -26.43 10.25
CA ARG A 155 2.01 -25.58 11.44
C ARG A 155 1.04 -24.39 11.42
N ARG A 156 0.77 -23.78 10.26
CA ARG A 156 -0.21 -22.66 10.17
C ARG A 156 -1.64 -23.11 10.45
N VAL A 157 -2.05 -24.26 9.92
CA VAL A 157 -3.38 -24.82 10.17
C VAL A 157 -3.49 -25.33 11.62
N SER A 158 -2.45 -25.98 12.14
CA SER A 158 -2.38 -26.44 13.53
C SER A 158 -2.38 -25.28 14.53
N PHE A 159 -1.61 -24.22 14.28
CA PHE A 159 -1.52 -23.06 15.16
C PHE A 159 -2.85 -22.30 15.28
N VAL A 160 -3.62 -22.19 14.19
CA VAL A 160 -4.95 -21.56 14.20
C VAL A 160 -5.96 -22.43 14.95
N TRP A 161 -5.91 -23.76 14.78
CA TRP A 161 -6.76 -24.69 15.51
C TRP A 161 -6.46 -24.73 17.01
N ASP A 162 -5.17 -24.72 17.39
CA ASP A 162 -4.75 -24.68 18.79
C ASP A 162 -5.04 -23.32 19.44
N SER A 163 -4.92 -22.22 18.70
CA SER A 163 -5.32 -20.88 19.17
C SER A 163 -6.84 -20.79 19.43
N LEU A 164 -7.66 -21.40 18.56
CA LEU A 164 -9.12 -21.48 18.75
C LEU A 164 -9.50 -22.37 19.95
N ARG A 165 -8.79 -23.49 20.17
CA ARG A 165 -8.97 -24.35 21.36
C ARG A 165 -8.59 -23.64 22.65
N THR A 166 -7.54 -22.82 22.61
CA THR A 166 -7.06 -22.06 23.78
C THR A 166 -8.03 -20.94 24.16
N VAL A 167 -8.60 -20.24 23.17
CA VAL A 167 -9.64 -19.20 23.38
C VAL A 167 -10.99 -19.81 23.78
N ALA A 168 -11.33 -21.01 23.30
CA ALA A 168 -12.53 -21.72 23.74
C ALA A 168 -12.50 -22.10 25.23
N ARG A 169 -11.31 -22.27 25.82
CA ARG A 169 -11.12 -22.52 27.26
C ARG A 169 -11.15 -21.23 28.10
N GLY A 170 -10.85 -20.07 27.51
CA GLY A 170 -10.88 -18.77 28.19
C GLY A 170 -12.23 -18.06 28.05
N LYS A 171 -13.09 -18.14 29.07
CA LYS A 171 -14.48 -17.62 29.09
C LYS A 171 -14.67 -16.09 28.90
N ARG A 172 -13.66 -15.27 28.57
CA ARG A 172 -13.73 -13.81 28.82
C ARG A 172 -13.53 -12.82 27.66
N ASP A 173 -13.33 -13.22 26.41
CA ASP A 173 -13.13 -12.21 25.34
C ASP A 173 -13.89 -12.54 24.04
N LYS A 174 -15.15 -12.07 23.98
CA LYS A 174 -16.06 -12.27 22.84
C LYS A 174 -15.57 -11.56 21.56
N ASP A 175 -14.90 -10.42 21.69
CA ASP A 175 -14.45 -9.62 20.54
C ASP A 175 -13.20 -10.23 19.91
N LYS A 176 -12.25 -10.69 20.73
CA LYS A 176 -11.09 -11.46 20.25
C LYS A 176 -11.50 -12.75 19.56
N LYS A 177 -12.51 -13.46 20.09
CA LYS A 177 -13.08 -14.65 19.43
C LYS A 177 -13.72 -14.30 18.08
N LYS A 178 -14.46 -13.19 17.98
CA LYS A 178 -15.10 -12.73 16.74
C LYS A 178 -14.06 -12.34 15.68
N GLN A 179 -12.98 -11.67 16.08
CA GLN A 179 -11.87 -11.30 15.20
C GLN A 179 -11.09 -12.53 14.71
N LEU A 180 -10.80 -13.50 15.59
CA LEU A 180 -10.14 -14.76 15.22
C LEU A 180 -11.01 -15.62 14.29
N ILE A 181 -12.33 -15.64 14.49
CA ILE A 181 -13.25 -16.32 13.56
C ILE A 181 -13.29 -15.60 12.21
N ALA A 182 -13.27 -14.27 12.18
CA ALA A 182 -13.21 -13.50 10.93
C ALA A 182 -11.86 -13.68 10.21
N GLN A 183 -10.76 -13.78 10.95
CA GLN A 183 -9.43 -14.12 10.41
C GLN A 183 -9.40 -15.56 9.88
N ALA A 184 -9.89 -16.53 10.65
CA ALA A 184 -9.99 -17.92 10.23
C ALA A 184 -10.89 -18.08 8.99
N LYS A 185 -12.01 -17.36 8.89
CA LYS A 185 -12.85 -17.35 7.68
C LYS A 185 -12.12 -16.75 6.47
N ARG A 186 -11.34 -15.68 6.64
CA ARG A 186 -10.51 -15.09 5.58
C ARG A 186 -9.42 -16.05 5.11
N ASP A 187 -8.73 -16.69 6.05
CA ASP A 187 -7.63 -17.61 5.78
C ASP A 187 -8.13 -18.96 5.25
N SER A 188 -9.30 -19.43 5.69
CA SER A 188 -10.01 -20.58 5.12
C SER A 188 -10.55 -20.31 3.72
N LEU A 189 -11.05 -19.10 3.43
CA LEU A 189 -11.48 -18.76 2.07
C LEU A 189 -10.27 -18.73 1.12
N ALA A 190 -9.15 -18.15 1.56
CA ALA A 190 -7.89 -18.20 0.82
C ALA A 190 -7.37 -19.65 0.66
N ALA A 191 -7.47 -20.48 1.70
CA ALA A 191 -7.08 -21.89 1.65
C ALA A 191 -8.03 -22.74 0.77
N VAL A 192 -9.32 -22.44 0.74
CA VAL A 192 -10.31 -23.08 -0.13
C VAL A 192 -10.09 -22.65 -1.58
N THR A 193 -9.80 -21.38 -1.86
CA THR A 193 -9.41 -20.92 -3.21
C THR A 193 -8.10 -21.56 -3.69
N ILE A 194 -7.15 -21.80 -2.78
CA ILE A 194 -5.90 -22.52 -3.07
C ILE A 194 -6.17 -24.03 -3.26
N ALA A 195 -7.04 -24.64 -2.44
CA ALA A 195 -7.38 -26.06 -2.52
C ALA A 195 -8.26 -26.41 -3.73
N GLU A 196 -9.21 -25.54 -4.10
CA GLU A 196 -10.05 -25.71 -5.30
C GLU A 196 -9.26 -25.49 -6.60
N GLY A 197 -8.17 -24.70 -6.55
CA GLY A 197 -7.21 -24.53 -7.66
C GLY A 197 -6.09 -25.59 -7.74
N ILE A 198 -5.97 -26.45 -6.73
CA ILE A 198 -5.03 -27.58 -6.69
C ILE A 198 -5.86 -28.87 -6.69
N GLN A 199 -6.38 -29.26 -7.86
CA GLN A 199 -6.92 -30.61 -8.04
C GLN A 199 -5.76 -31.61 -8.03
N ILE A 200 -5.40 -32.12 -6.85
CA ILE A 200 -4.63 -33.36 -6.77
C ILE A 200 -5.62 -34.50 -7.06
N ARG A 201 -5.49 -35.04 -8.27
CA ARG A 201 -6.17 -36.24 -8.72
C ARG A 201 -5.90 -37.38 -7.72
N LYS A 202 -6.96 -38.06 -7.24
CA LYS A 202 -6.90 -39.09 -6.17
C LYS A 202 -6.00 -40.29 -6.52
N ASP A 203 -5.75 -40.49 -7.79
CA ASP A 203 -4.83 -41.46 -8.39
C ASP A 203 -3.35 -41.12 -8.15
N ALA A 204 -3.00 -39.86 -7.88
CA ALA A 204 -1.61 -39.44 -7.67
C ALA A 204 -1.05 -39.76 -6.27
N GLN A 205 -1.86 -40.29 -5.34
CA GLN A 205 -1.39 -40.64 -3.99
C GLN A 205 -0.61 -41.96 -3.94
N ALA A 206 -0.77 -42.83 -4.93
CA ALA A 206 -0.12 -44.15 -4.96
C ALA A 206 1.32 -44.12 -5.53
N ASP A 207 1.67 -43.10 -6.33
CA ASP A 207 2.98 -43.01 -7.00
C ASP A 207 4.03 -42.19 -6.22
N ILE A 208 3.68 -41.69 -5.01
CA ILE A 208 4.52 -40.78 -4.21
C ILE A 208 5.66 -41.51 -3.46
N ALA A 209 5.71 -42.83 -3.51
CA ALA A 209 6.68 -43.62 -2.73
C ALA A 209 8.04 -43.87 -3.40
N GLU A 210 8.25 -43.55 -4.68
CA GLU A 210 9.53 -43.79 -5.36
C GLU A 210 10.25 -42.51 -5.80
N ARG A 211 11.42 -42.30 -5.17
CA ARG A 211 12.65 -41.59 -5.61
C ARG A 211 12.53 -40.39 -6.57
N ASP A 212 13.08 -39.25 -6.11
CA ASP A 212 13.64 -38.17 -6.93
C ASP A 212 12.74 -37.54 -8.01
N SER A 213 11.46 -37.34 -7.72
CA SER A 213 10.57 -36.70 -8.70
C SER A 213 10.73 -35.17 -8.73
N ALA A 214 10.88 -34.61 -9.93
CA ALA A 214 10.90 -33.17 -10.22
C ALA A 214 9.59 -32.42 -9.86
N ILE A 215 8.64 -33.12 -9.24
CA ILE A 215 7.27 -32.69 -8.99
C ILE A 215 7.19 -31.65 -7.85
N PRO A 216 7.85 -31.81 -6.68
CA PRO A 216 7.81 -30.80 -5.61
C PRO A 216 8.45 -29.46 -6.02
N ILE A 217 9.44 -29.51 -6.91
CA ILE A 217 10.13 -28.36 -7.52
C ILE A 217 9.21 -27.57 -8.46
N LEU A 218 8.45 -28.29 -9.28
CA LEU A 218 7.45 -27.70 -10.18
C LEU A 218 6.30 -27.12 -9.35
N VAL A 219 5.87 -27.81 -8.29
CA VAL A 219 4.80 -27.38 -7.38
C VAL A 219 5.16 -26.10 -6.61
N TYR A 220 6.40 -25.95 -6.10
CA TYR A 220 6.82 -24.71 -5.42
C TYR A 220 6.95 -23.52 -6.37
N ARG A 221 7.34 -23.74 -7.62
CA ARG A 221 7.40 -22.68 -8.64
C ARG A 221 6.04 -22.26 -9.12
N ASP A 222 5.17 -23.22 -9.34
CA ASP A 222 3.78 -23.01 -9.67
C ASP A 222 3.09 -22.24 -8.53
N SER A 223 3.40 -22.52 -7.25
CA SER A 223 2.87 -21.74 -6.14
C SER A 223 3.43 -20.31 -6.07
N VAL A 224 4.76 -20.09 -6.21
CA VAL A 224 5.33 -18.72 -6.18
C VAL A 224 4.87 -17.89 -7.38
N ALA A 225 4.77 -18.48 -8.57
CA ALA A 225 4.26 -17.81 -9.76
C ALA A 225 2.76 -17.51 -9.65
N ARG A 226 1.95 -18.43 -9.14
CA ARG A 226 0.50 -18.21 -8.89
C ARG A 226 0.25 -17.19 -7.78
N ASP A 227 1.00 -17.23 -6.68
CA ASP A 227 0.91 -16.23 -5.61
C ASP A 227 1.30 -14.85 -6.13
N SER A 228 2.42 -14.75 -6.88
CA SER A 228 2.85 -13.50 -7.51
C SER A 228 1.80 -12.98 -8.50
N LEU A 229 1.16 -13.86 -9.25
CA LEU A 229 0.07 -13.49 -10.16
C LEU A 229 -1.15 -12.97 -9.41
N ALA A 230 -1.59 -13.63 -8.34
CA ALA A 230 -2.71 -13.17 -7.53
C ALA A 230 -2.44 -11.79 -6.91
N TYR A 231 -1.19 -11.55 -6.47
CA TYR A 231 -0.74 -10.24 -5.99
C TYR A 231 -0.75 -9.18 -7.10
N GLU A 232 -0.31 -9.53 -8.31
CA GLU A 232 -0.27 -8.61 -9.44
C GLU A 232 -1.65 -8.35 -10.05
N HIS A 233 -2.59 -9.32 -10.02
CA HIS A 233 -3.99 -9.11 -10.37
C HIS A 233 -4.63 -8.10 -9.43
N ARG A 234 -4.46 -8.27 -8.12
CA ARG A 234 -4.96 -7.30 -7.14
C ARG A 234 -4.36 -5.91 -7.40
N MET A 235 -3.05 -5.84 -7.62
CA MET A 235 -2.37 -4.57 -7.92
C MET A 235 -2.83 -3.92 -9.22
N ALA A 236 -3.19 -4.70 -10.24
CA ALA A 236 -3.81 -4.16 -11.44
C ALA A 236 -5.21 -3.58 -11.15
N ILE A 237 -6.03 -4.24 -10.32
CA ILE A 237 -7.33 -3.70 -9.88
C ILE A 237 -7.16 -2.43 -9.05
N HIS A 238 -6.14 -2.32 -8.21
CA HIS A 238 -5.81 -1.06 -7.54
C HIS A 238 -5.51 0.07 -8.55
N GLY A 239 -4.85 -0.25 -9.67
CA GLY A 239 -4.68 0.67 -10.80
C GLY A 239 -6.01 1.09 -11.44
N VAL A 240 -6.99 0.19 -11.49
CA VAL A 240 -8.36 0.51 -11.92
C VAL A 240 -9.02 1.50 -10.95
N SER A 241 -8.90 1.28 -9.64
CA SER A 241 -9.39 2.22 -8.62
C SER A 241 -8.80 3.62 -8.80
N ASP A 242 -7.50 3.70 -9.09
CA ASP A 242 -6.79 4.96 -9.29
C ASP A 242 -7.31 5.75 -10.49
N GLU A 243 -7.61 5.05 -11.60
CA GLU A 243 -8.17 5.66 -12.81
C GLU A 243 -9.64 6.06 -12.62
N VAL A 244 -10.46 5.24 -11.98
CA VAL A 244 -11.85 5.61 -11.64
C VAL A 244 -11.87 6.84 -10.73
N THR A 245 -10.97 6.89 -9.74
CA THR A 245 -10.79 8.08 -8.90
C THR A 245 -10.45 9.31 -9.74
N ARG A 246 -9.58 9.17 -10.75
CA ARG A 246 -9.25 10.26 -11.67
C ARG A 246 -10.45 10.70 -12.51
N TRP A 247 -11.24 9.77 -13.04
CA TRP A 247 -12.43 10.10 -13.84
C TRP A 247 -13.43 10.93 -13.03
N ILE A 248 -13.60 10.61 -11.75
CA ILE A 248 -14.57 11.26 -10.87
C ILE A 248 -14.04 12.58 -10.29
N THR A 249 -12.77 12.65 -9.94
CA THR A 249 -12.21 13.75 -9.12
C THR A 249 -11.18 14.62 -9.86
N GLY A 250 -10.75 14.20 -11.05
CA GLY A 250 -9.63 14.80 -11.78
C GLY A 250 -8.25 14.41 -11.25
N GLN A 251 -8.16 13.75 -10.09
CA GLN A 251 -6.90 13.35 -9.46
C GLN A 251 -6.78 11.83 -9.41
N ARG A 252 -5.61 11.31 -9.81
CA ARG A 252 -5.33 9.87 -9.67
C ARG A 252 -5.35 9.48 -8.18
N GLY A 253 -5.85 8.28 -7.90
CA GLY A 253 -5.69 7.65 -6.60
C GLY A 253 -4.24 7.23 -6.32
N PHE A 254 -4.03 6.62 -5.15
CA PHE A 254 -2.75 6.07 -4.70
C PHE A 254 -2.81 4.57 -4.42
N ALA A 255 -3.94 3.91 -4.70
CA ALA A 255 -4.18 2.52 -4.34
C ALA A 255 -3.21 1.57 -5.03
N GLN A 256 -2.73 1.91 -6.22
CA GLN A 256 -1.74 1.10 -6.93
C GLN A 256 -0.33 1.26 -6.34
N SER A 257 -0.18 1.01 -5.05
CA SER A 257 1.07 1.14 -4.32
C SER A 257 1.18 0.15 -3.16
N ARG A 258 2.39 0.01 -2.63
CA ARG A 258 2.71 -0.85 -1.50
C ARG A 258 3.48 -0.07 -0.44
N LEU A 259 3.47 -0.58 0.77
CA LEU A 259 4.38 -0.18 1.82
C LEU A 259 5.30 -1.34 2.17
N VAL A 260 6.54 -1.01 2.50
CA VAL A 260 7.42 -1.90 3.24
C VAL A 260 7.51 -1.37 4.66
N TYR A 261 7.56 -2.25 5.66
CA TYR A 261 7.74 -1.88 7.06
C TYR A 261 8.57 -2.93 7.79
N VAL A 262 9.17 -2.54 8.92
CA VAL A 262 9.90 -3.43 9.81
C VAL A 262 8.97 -3.94 10.89
N HIS A 263 8.93 -5.25 11.11
CA HIS A 263 8.24 -5.87 12.24
C HIS A 263 9.21 -6.79 12.98
N ASN A 264 9.57 -6.42 14.21
CA ASN A 264 10.56 -7.15 15.02
C ASN A 264 11.86 -7.46 14.25
N GLY A 265 12.29 -6.49 13.43
CA GLY A 265 13.51 -6.58 12.61
C GLY A 265 13.37 -7.36 11.29
N THR A 266 12.18 -7.88 10.98
CA THR A 266 11.88 -8.49 9.67
C THR A 266 11.23 -7.46 8.75
N LEU A 267 11.64 -7.40 7.48
CA LEU A 267 10.95 -6.61 6.47
C LEU A 267 9.67 -7.29 6.02
N ARG A 268 8.59 -6.53 5.96
CA ARG A 268 7.29 -6.96 5.49
C ARG A 268 6.77 -6.00 4.44
N VAL A 269 6.13 -6.54 3.41
CA VAL A 269 5.44 -5.76 2.38
C VAL A 269 3.94 -5.95 2.56
N VAL A 270 3.20 -4.86 2.43
CA VAL A 270 1.74 -4.80 2.51
C VAL A 270 1.23 -3.87 1.40
N ASP A 271 0.09 -4.18 0.82
CA ASP A 271 -0.54 -3.27 -0.15
C ASP A 271 -1.03 -2.00 0.56
N SER A 272 -1.25 -0.91 -0.18
CA SER A 272 -1.72 0.36 0.40
C SER A 272 -3.00 0.20 1.22
N ASP A 273 -3.76 -0.85 0.93
CA ASP A 273 -5.04 -1.22 1.52
C ASP A 273 -4.96 -2.21 2.71
N GLY A 274 -3.75 -2.49 3.19
CA GLY A 274 -3.49 -3.42 4.30
C GLY A 274 -3.57 -4.90 3.91
N ALA A 275 -3.94 -5.24 2.67
CA ALA A 275 -3.94 -6.62 2.20
C ALA A 275 -2.52 -7.12 1.89
N ASN A 276 -2.40 -8.43 1.68
CA ASN A 276 -1.16 -9.07 1.24
C ASN A 276 0.07 -8.82 2.13
N ASP A 277 -0.15 -8.61 3.43
CA ASP A 277 0.91 -8.46 4.43
C ASP A 277 1.77 -9.72 4.54
N ARG A 278 3.01 -9.66 4.04
CA ARG A 278 3.94 -10.78 4.00
C ARG A 278 5.37 -10.36 4.35
N ALA A 279 6.08 -11.24 5.06
CA ALA A 279 7.52 -11.09 5.26
C ALA A 279 8.29 -11.32 3.96
N ILE A 280 9.33 -10.53 3.73
CA ILE A 280 10.23 -10.63 2.57
C ILE A 280 11.69 -10.89 2.94
N THR A 281 12.06 -10.71 4.21
CA THR A 281 13.35 -11.16 4.76
C THR A 281 13.13 -12.22 5.83
N ASN A 282 14.19 -12.96 6.14
CA ASN A 282 14.25 -13.87 7.28
C ASN A 282 15.15 -13.21 8.34
N GLY A 283 14.74 -13.19 9.61
CA GLY A 283 15.55 -12.64 10.71
C GLY A 283 15.12 -11.25 11.21
N GLY A 284 15.78 -10.81 12.29
CA GLY A 284 15.40 -9.66 13.12
C GLY A 284 16.35 -8.46 13.06
N SER A 285 17.02 -8.23 11.93
CA SER A 285 18.14 -7.28 11.79
C SER A 285 17.88 -6.07 10.87
N ALA A 286 16.73 -6.01 10.19
CA ALA A 286 16.48 -5.00 9.16
C ALA A 286 15.99 -3.66 9.74
N LEU A 287 16.53 -2.56 9.21
CA LEU A 287 16.21 -1.18 9.55
C LEU A 287 16.16 -0.29 8.30
N SER A 288 15.42 0.81 8.41
CA SER A 288 15.38 1.90 7.42
C SER A 288 15.26 1.43 5.97
N PRO A 289 14.18 0.70 5.62
CA PRO A 289 13.96 0.25 4.26
C PRO A 289 13.63 1.42 3.32
N SER A 290 14.02 1.32 2.05
CA SER A 290 13.68 2.26 0.98
C SER A 290 13.40 1.53 -0.32
N TRP A 291 12.35 1.94 -1.03
CA TRP A 291 11.93 1.33 -2.29
C TRP A 291 12.85 1.71 -3.45
N HIS A 292 13.23 0.72 -4.26
CA HIS A 292 13.71 0.99 -5.60
C HIS A 292 12.57 1.61 -6.42
N PRO A 293 12.81 2.64 -7.26
CA PRO A 293 11.77 3.33 -8.02
C PRO A 293 10.90 2.43 -8.90
N ALA A 294 11.44 1.31 -9.38
CA ALA A 294 10.70 0.31 -10.16
C ALA A 294 9.80 -0.62 -9.32
N GLY A 295 9.82 -0.51 -7.99
CA GLY A 295 8.93 -1.26 -7.10
C GLY A 295 9.22 -2.76 -6.94
N ASN A 296 10.37 -3.24 -7.43
CA ASN A 296 10.75 -4.66 -7.38
C ASN A 296 11.80 -5.00 -6.31
N ARG A 297 12.46 -4.00 -5.73
CA ARG A 297 13.55 -4.17 -4.75
C ARG A 297 13.43 -3.18 -3.61
N ILE A 298 13.90 -3.60 -2.43
CA ILE A 298 14.05 -2.76 -1.25
C ILE A 298 15.53 -2.72 -0.88
N VAL A 299 16.08 -1.54 -0.62
CA VAL A 299 17.37 -1.38 0.06
C VAL A 299 17.11 -1.14 1.54
N TYR A 300 17.93 -1.70 2.43
CA TYR A 300 17.76 -1.55 3.87
C TYR A 300 19.11 -1.65 4.59
N SER A 301 19.14 -1.21 5.85
CA SER A 301 20.29 -1.42 6.73
C SER A 301 20.12 -2.76 7.44
N ASP A 302 21.10 -3.63 7.34
CA ASP A 302 21.14 -4.93 8.01
C ASP A 302 22.11 -4.88 9.19
N PHE A 303 21.59 -5.08 10.40
CA PHE A 303 22.37 -5.03 11.64
C PHE A 303 22.71 -6.45 12.11
N ASN A 304 23.98 -6.83 12.06
CA ASN A 304 24.47 -8.13 12.51
C ASN A 304 25.68 -7.98 13.44
N ASP A 305 26.21 -9.11 13.92
CA ASP A 305 27.34 -9.13 14.86
C ASP A 305 28.62 -8.47 14.29
N ALA A 306 28.73 -8.33 12.97
CA ALA A 306 29.85 -7.66 12.30
C ALA A 306 29.63 -6.15 12.10
N GLY A 307 28.50 -5.60 12.59
CA GLY A 307 28.12 -4.19 12.47
C GLY A 307 26.93 -3.98 11.54
N THR A 308 26.80 -2.76 11.00
CA THR A 308 25.69 -2.43 10.08
C THR A 308 26.16 -2.39 8.64
N GLN A 309 25.43 -3.10 7.77
CA GLN A 309 25.68 -3.20 6.34
C GLN A 309 24.47 -2.70 5.55
N ILE A 310 24.68 -2.41 4.26
CA ILE A 310 23.57 -2.12 3.35
C ILE A 310 23.26 -3.38 2.56
N ALA A 311 21.99 -3.77 2.56
CA ALA A 311 21.48 -4.93 1.85
C ALA A 311 20.34 -4.55 0.92
N GLN A 312 20.14 -5.34 -0.12
CA GLN A 312 19.01 -5.26 -1.03
C GLN A 312 18.24 -6.57 -1.00
N VAL A 313 16.92 -6.50 -1.03
CA VAL A 313 16.03 -7.67 -1.17
C VAL A 313 15.11 -7.48 -2.36
N ASP A 314 15.04 -8.49 -3.22
CA ASP A 314 14.03 -8.57 -4.28
C ASP A 314 12.70 -9.05 -3.69
N ILE A 315 11.61 -8.31 -3.94
CA ILE A 315 10.34 -8.55 -3.24
C ILE A 315 9.64 -9.84 -3.69
N TRP A 316 10.00 -10.37 -4.86
CA TRP A 316 9.36 -11.53 -5.49
C TRP A 316 10.08 -12.80 -5.11
N THR A 317 11.38 -12.84 -5.41
CA THR A 317 12.26 -13.97 -5.16
C THR A 317 12.73 -14.05 -3.71
N ARG A 318 12.59 -12.96 -2.94
CA ARG A 318 13.09 -12.79 -1.57
C ARG A 318 14.61 -12.96 -1.46
N ARG A 319 15.31 -12.84 -2.59
CA ARG A 319 16.77 -12.95 -2.63
C ARG A 319 17.37 -11.69 -2.00
N VAL A 320 18.17 -11.89 -0.96
CA VAL A 320 18.96 -10.84 -0.32
C VAL A 320 20.37 -10.80 -0.95
N LYS A 321 20.86 -9.60 -1.21
CA LYS A 321 22.24 -9.33 -1.67
C LYS A 321 22.81 -8.17 -0.85
N LEU A 322 24.01 -8.34 -0.30
CA LEU A 322 24.75 -7.24 0.32
C LEU A 322 25.27 -6.28 -0.77
N VAL A 323 25.27 -4.99 -0.46
CA VAL A 323 25.92 -3.98 -1.30
C VAL A 323 27.42 -4.04 -1.01
N GLU A 324 28.15 -4.79 -1.83
CA GLU A 324 29.57 -5.14 -1.61
C GLU A 324 30.50 -3.92 -1.46
N ALA A 325 30.11 -2.77 -2.00
CA ALA A 325 30.85 -1.51 -1.90
C ALA A 325 30.77 -0.82 -0.51
N THR A 326 30.07 -1.40 0.48
CA THR A 326 29.99 -0.82 1.83
C THR A 326 31.30 -0.95 2.59
N ARG A 327 31.72 0.13 3.26
CA ARG A 327 32.94 0.16 4.07
C ARG A 327 32.70 -0.57 5.40
N ARG A 328 33.78 -1.04 6.05
CA ARG A 328 33.70 -1.46 7.47
C ARG A 328 33.29 -0.26 8.33
N GLY A 329 32.35 -0.47 9.25
CA GLY A 329 31.85 0.57 10.15
C GLY A 329 30.33 0.69 10.13
N LEU A 330 29.83 1.88 10.49
CA LEU A 330 28.41 2.19 10.48
C LEU A 330 27.96 2.41 9.03
N ASN A 331 26.97 1.65 8.55
CA ASN A 331 26.31 1.91 7.27
C ASN A 331 24.80 1.86 7.47
N VAL A 332 24.10 3.00 7.43
CA VAL A 332 22.68 3.10 7.78
C VAL A 332 21.89 4.01 6.84
N THR A 333 20.55 3.93 6.96
CA THR A 333 19.57 4.81 6.31
C THR A 333 19.79 4.94 4.80
N PRO A 334 19.81 3.84 4.03
CA PRO A 334 19.98 3.90 2.58
C PRO A 334 18.72 4.43 1.89
N ALA A 335 18.92 5.18 0.82
CA ALA A 335 17.89 5.62 -0.11
C ALA A 335 18.34 5.44 -1.55
N TYR A 336 17.46 4.97 -2.42
CA TYR A 336 17.71 4.98 -3.85
C TYR A 336 17.65 6.41 -4.41
N THR A 337 18.48 6.69 -5.39
CA THR A 337 18.27 7.85 -6.26
C THR A 337 16.97 7.68 -7.06
N PRO A 338 16.30 8.78 -7.47
CA PRO A 338 15.03 8.70 -8.21
C PRO A 338 15.06 7.90 -9.52
N ASP A 339 16.25 7.75 -10.13
CA ASP A 339 16.52 6.94 -11.32
C ASP A 339 16.79 5.45 -11.01
N GLY A 340 16.91 5.08 -9.74
CA GLY A 340 17.17 3.72 -9.25
C GLY A 340 18.60 3.22 -9.43
N ARG A 341 19.50 4.02 -10.02
CA ARG A 341 20.86 3.58 -10.40
C ARG A 341 21.82 3.54 -9.22
N ARG A 342 21.61 4.42 -8.23
CA ARG A 342 22.53 4.63 -7.12
C ARG A 342 21.80 4.52 -5.79
N ILE A 343 22.59 4.26 -4.75
CA ILE A 343 22.16 4.23 -3.36
C ILE A 343 22.98 5.28 -2.62
N VAL A 344 22.30 6.21 -1.94
CA VAL A 344 22.92 7.13 -0.99
C VAL A 344 22.62 6.62 0.42
N TYR A 345 23.64 6.55 1.25
CA TYR A 345 23.51 6.05 2.62
C TYR A 345 24.49 6.75 3.55
N THR A 346 24.23 6.66 4.84
CA THR A 346 25.11 7.20 5.88
C THR A 346 26.25 6.21 6.12
N ALA A 347 27.49 6.66 6.00
CA ALA A 347 28.68 5.88 6.35
C ALA A 347 29.45 6.55 7.50
N GLY A 348 29.87 5.78 8.50
CA GLY A 348 30.64 6.26 9.66
C GLY A 348 31.83 5.37 10.00
N GLY A 349 32.81 5.93 10.71
CA GLY A 349 34.05 5.28 11.13
C GLY A 349 34.64 5.97 12.37
N VAL A 350 35.94 6.28 12.37
CA VAL A 350 36.63 6.98 13.49
C VAL A 350 36.30 8.49 13.53
N GLY A 351 35.66 9.04 12.49
CA GLY A 351 35.23 10.44 12.39
C GLY A 351 33.72 10.61 12.19
N PRO A 352 33.22 11.85 12.02
CA PRO A 352 31.79 12.12 11.83
C PRO A 352 31.23 11.35 10.64
N SER A 353 30.01 10.85 10.78
CA SER A 353 29.32 10.15 9.71
C SER A 353 28.97 11.09 8.55
N ASP A 354 28.98 10.56 7.34
CA ASP A 354 28.72 11.36 6.14
C ASP A 354 27.83 10.59 5.15
N LEU A 355 27.11 11.31 4.30
CA LEU A 355 26.44 10.67 3.17
C LEU A 355 27.47 10.27 2.12
N VAL A 356 27.36 9.02 1.70
CA VAL A 356 28.14 8.44 0.60
C VAL A 356 27.21 7.87 -0.44
N VAL A 357 27.69 7.78 -1.68
CA VAL A 357 26.93 7.25 -2.82
C VAL A 357 27.68 6.09 -3.45
N THR A 358 26.93 5.03 -3.79
CA THR A 358 27.41 3.89 -4.56
C THR A 358 26.41 3.50 -5.65
N TYR A 359 26.83 2.66 -6.58
CA TYR A 359 25.97 2.07 -7.59
C TYR A 359 25.26 0.84 -7.02
N ALA A 360 23.95 0.71 -7.27
CA ALA A 360 23.14 -0.34 -6.68
C ALA A 360 23.60 -1.76 -7.07
N ASP A 361 24.07 -1.92 -8.31
CA ASP A 361 24.36 -3.23 -8.92
C ASP A 361 25.82 -3.39 -9.37
N SER A 362 26.75 -2.60 -8.81
CA SER A 362 28.16 -2.60 -9.22
C SER A 362 29.11 -2.68 -8.02
N LEU A 363 30.35 -3.08 -8.29
CA LEU A 363 31.45 -3.14 -7.32
C LEU A 363 32.20 -1.81 -7.19
N ILE A 364 31.76 -0.76 -7.88
CA ILE A 364 32.37 0.57 -7.78
C ILE A 364 32.29 1.03 -6.31
N PRO A 365 33.44 1.36 -5.68
CA PRO A 365 33.47 1.78 -4.28
C PRO A 365 32.62 3.02 -4.01
N ALA A 366 32.04 3.08 -2.81
CA ALA A 366 31.29 4.25 -2.38
C ALA A 366 32.18 5.49 -2.30
N ARG A 367 31.71 6.61 -2.87
CA ARG A 367 32.35 7.92 -2.80
C ARG A 367 31.54 8.88 -1.93
N ARG A 368 32.21 9.91 -1.42
CA ARG A 368 31.57 10.97 -0.64
C ARG A 368 30.47 11.67 -1.45
N PHE A 369 29.35 11.98 -0.80
CA PHE A 369 28.16 12.61 -1.40
C PHE A 369 27.88 13.99 -0.80
N SER A 370 27.95 14.14 0.52
CA SER A 370 27.92 15.44 1.20
C SER A 370 29.31 15.89 1.63
N TYR A 371 29.49 17.20 1.79
CA TYR A 371 30.73 17.82 2.28
C TYR A 371 30.52 18.52 3.62
N ALA A 372 29.48 18.11 4.37
CA ALA A 372 29.13 18.73 5.64
C ALA A 372 30.26 18.55 6.67
N ALA A 373 30.44 19.57 7.51
CA ALA A 373 31.44 19.55 8.59
C ALA A 373 31.00 18.71 9.81
N GLN A 374 29.74 18.26 9.84
CA GLN A 374 29.16 17.50 10.94
C GLN A 374 28.47 16.23 10.43
N GLU A 375 28.04 15.38 11.36
CA GLU A 375 27.35 14.12 11.08
C GLU A 375 26.13 14.29 10.19
N THR A 376 25.95 13.49 9.14
CA THR A 376 24.77 13.58 8.27
C THR A 376 24.11 12.24 8.05
N SER A 377 22.76 12.21 7.98
CA SER A 377 22.03 10.96 7.82
C SER A 377 20.62 11.10 7.21
N SER A 378 19.96 9.96 6.95
CA SER A 378 18.58 9.84 6.45
C SER A 378 18.27 10.70 5.22
N PRO A 379 18.93 10.44 4.08
CA PRO A 379 18.67 11.15 2.83
C PRO A 379 17.26 10.84 2.28
N SER A 380 16.56 11.86 1.81
CA SER A 380 15.32 11.77 1.05
C SER A 380 15.39 12.70 -0.17
N PHE A 381 15.20 12.15 -1.36
CA PHE A 381 15.37 12.88 -2.62
C PHE A 381 14.12 13.67 -3.00
N SER A 382 14.33 14.85 -3.58
CA SER A 382 13.27 15.51 -4.33
C SER A 382 12.83 14.64 -5.52
N PRO A 383 11.59 14.74 -6.00
CA PRO A 383 11.05 13.86 -7.03
C PRO A 383 11.83 13.90 -8.35
N ASP A 384 12.34 15.09 -8.71
CA ASP A 384 13.18 15.36 -9.87
C ASP A 384 14.64 14.92 -9.68
N GLY A 385 15.03 14.51 -8.47
CA GLY A 385 16.39 14.12 -8.11
C GLY A 385 17.40 15.25 -8.09
N SER A 386 16.97 16.50 -8.18
CA SER A 386 17.87 17.66 -8.17
C SER A 386 18.36 18.02 -6.76
N ARG A 387 17.61 17.65 -5.73
CA ARG A 387 17.90 17.97 -4.33
C ARG A 387 17.73 16.78 -3.39
N VAL A 388 18.34 16.89 -2.22
CA VAL A 388 18.27 15.90 -1.15
C VAL A 388 17.95 16.61 0.16
N ALA A 389 16.91 16.18 0.85
CA ALA A 389 16.67 16.50 2.26
C ALA A 389 17.42 15.49 3.13
N TYR A 390 18.03 15.94 4.21
CA TYR A 390 18.80 15.07 5.11
C TYR A 390 18.87 15.68 6.50
N ILE A 391 19.33 14.88 7.46
CA ILE A 391 19.58 15.32 8.82
C ILE A 391 21.02 15.83 8.91
N SER A 392 21.19 17.03 9.46
CA SER A 392 22.48 17.49 9.97
C SER A 392 22.26 18.13 11.36
N PRO A 393 23.16 17.90 12.33
CA PRO A 393 23.08 18.54 13.62
C PRO A 393 23.41 20.03 13.50
N ARG A 394 22.81 20.80 14.41
CA ARG A 394 23.18 22.18 14.70
C ARG A 394 23.45 22.34 16.19
N ILE A 395 24.37 23.24 16.51
CA ILE A 395 24.61 23.67 17.89
C ILE A 395 23.36 24.42 18.36
N TRP A 396 22.73 23.95 19.43
CA TRP A 396 21.62 24.65 20.07
C TRP A 396 21.99 25.29 21.40
N GLN A 397 23.08 24.85 22.02
CA GLN A 397 23.61 25.40 23.27
C GLN A 397 25.14 25.19 23.34
N GLY A 398 25.85 26.13 23.96
CA GLY A 398 27.30 26.03 24.18
C GLY A 398 28.14 26.36 22.94
N SER A 399 29.45 26.20 23.08
CA SER A 399 30.45 26.45 22.04
C SER A 399 31.65 25.50 22.21
N GLY A 400 32.46 25.36 21.15
CA GLY A 400 33.64 24.50 21.17
C GLY A 400 33.30 23.04 21.49
N THR A 401 34.11 22.41 22.34
CA THR A 401 33.96 21.00 22.76
C THR A 401 32.75 20.76 23.67
N ASN A 402 32.16 21.80 24.25
CA ASN A 402 30.95 21.71 25.09
C ASN A 402 29.65 21.97 24.31
N ALA A 403 29.75 22.12 22.98
CA ALA A 403 28.60 22.37 22.13
C ALA A 403 27.62 21.19 22.15
N ARG A 404 26.35 21.48 22.46
CA ARG A 404 25.26 20.51 22.42
C ARG A 404 24.58 20.59 21.07
N LEU A 405 24.49 19.44 20.41
CA LEU A 405 23.94 19.29 19.08
C LEU A 405 22.48 18.85 19.13
N THR A 406 21.70 19.26 18.14
CA THR A 406 20.33 18.80 17.91
C THR A 406 20.12 18.58 16.41
N PRO A 407 19.48 17.47 15.99
CA PRO A 407 19.25 17.22 14.58
C PRO A 407 18.27 18.24 14.01
N GLN A 408 18.60 18.75 12.83
CA GLN A 408 17.76 19.63 12.01
C GLN A 408 17.69 19.06 10.59
N ILE A 409 16.71 19.54 9.83
CA ILE A 409 16.54 19.13 8.44
C ILE A 409 17.19 20.15 7.54
N PHE A 410 18.03 19.64 6.66
CA PHE A 410 18.76 20.36 5.63
C PHE A 410 18.31 19.92 4.27
N THR A 411 18.64 20.75 3.30
CA THR A 411 18.50 20.45 1.89
C THR A 411 19.79 20.83 1.17
N MET A 412 20.21 20.04 0.20
CA MET A 412 21.35 20.33 -0.67
C MET A 412 21.04 19.89 -2.11
N ASN A 413 21.86 20.31 -3.06
CA ASN A 413 21.83 19.81 -4.43
C ASN A 413 22.30 18.34 -4.45
N ALA A 414 21.86 17.57 -5.45
CA ALA A 414 22.24 16.16 -5.59
C ALA A 414 23.71 15.92 -5.99
N ASP A 415 24.48 16.98 -6.18
CA ASP A 415 25.95 16.95 -6.32
C ASP A 415 26.69 17.21 -5.00
N GLY A 416 25.97 17.45 -3.90
CA GLY A 416 26.51 17.72 -2.57
C GLY A 416 26.73 19.21 -2.26
N THR A 417 26.42 20.12 -3.20
CA THR A 417 26.59 21.57 -3.03
C THR A 417 25.32 22.25 -2.53
N GLY A 418 25.40 23.55 -2.19
CA GLY A 418 24.21 24.35 -1.91
C GLY A 418 23.43 23.92 -0.65
N GLU A 419 24.14 23.52 0.40
CA GLU A 419 23.54 23.21 1.71
C GLU A 419 22.75 24.41 2.23
N VAL A 420 21.49 24.17 2.58
CA VAL A 420 20.60 25.15 3.20
C VAL A 420 19.76 24.45 4.26
N GLN A 421 19.74 25.00 5.46
CA GLN A 421 18.85 24.55 6.53
C GLN A 421 17.39 24.79 6.13
N LEU A 422 16.54 23.78 6.23
CA LEU A 422 15.12 23.86 5.90
C LEU A 422 14.28 24.24 7.13
N THR A 423 14.54 23.62 8.29
CA THR A 423 13.78 23.87 9.51
C THR A 423 14.33 25.07 10.30
N PRO A 424 13.48 25.98 10.81
CA PRO A 424 13.93 27.13 11.58
C PRO A 424 14.49 26.73 12.95
N THR A 425 15.46 27.49 13.44
CA THR A 425 16.08 27.30 14.77
C THR A 425 16.04 28.58 15.57
N SER A 426 15.80 28.45 16.87
CA SER A 426 15.93 29.55 17.83
C SER A 426 17.08 29.23 18.80
N PRO A 427 18.03 30.16 19.02
CA PRO A 427 19.11 29.96 19.99
C PRO A 427 18.57 29.57 21.37
N GLY A 428 19.19 28.59 22.01
CA GLY A 428 18.78 28.10 23.34
C GLY A 428 17.54 27.21 23.36
N VAL A 429 16.84 27.02 22.24
CA VAL A 429 15.66 26.15 22.15
C VAL A 429 16.03 24.82 21.50
N ARG A 430 16.02 23.74 22.28
CA ARG A 430 16.21 22.38 21.75
C ARG A 430 15.00 21.99 20.90
N SER A 431 15.22 21.82 19.60
CA SER A 431 14.21 21.32 18.66
C SER A 431 14.76 20.09 17.94
N TYR A 432 14.41 18.89 18.42
CA TYR A 432 14.86 17.65 17.79
C TYR A 432 13.98 17.33 16.58
N ARG A 433 14.53 17.37 15.37
CA ARG A 433 13.82 17.15 14.10
C ARG A 433 14.54 16.12 13.24
N THR A 434 13.85 15.10 12.78
CA THR A 434 14.47 13.95 12.10
C THR A 434 13.49 13.25 11.16
N SER A 435 13.96 12.19 10.50
CA SER A 435 13.24 11.34 9.54
C SER A 435 12.53 12.16 8.44
N PRO A 436 13.29 12.96 7.65
CA PRO A 436 12.71 13.74 6.57
C PRO A 436 12.21 12.82 5.44
N ASP A 437 11.05 13.12 4.88
CA ASP A 437 10.57 12.51 3.65
C ASP A 437 9.98 13.55 2.70
N TRP A 438 10.54 13.66 1.50
CA TRP A 438 10.14 14.65 0.49
C TRP A 438 8.86 14.20 -0.22
N SER A 439 7.88 15.08 -0.34
CA SER A 439 6.62 14.77 -1.02
C SER A 439 6.84 14.50 -2.53
N PRO A 440 6.11 13.55 -3.14
CA PRO A 440 6.21 13.23 -4.57
C PRO A 440 5.92 14.40 -5.53
N ASP A 441 5.21 15.43 -5.10
CA ASP A 441 4.98 16.68 -5.85
C ASP A 441 6.11 17.72 -5.68
N GLY A 442 7.06 17.45 -4.79
CA GLY A 442 8.23 18.29 -4.51
C GLY A 442 7.95 19.49 -3.62
N THR A 443 6.72 19.70 -3.17
CA THR A 443 6.29 20.96 -2.51
C THR A 443 6.58 20.99 -1.01
N ARG A 444 6.69 19.83 -0.35
CA ARG A 444 6.80 19.70 1.10
C ARG A 444 7.82 18.64 1.50
N VAL A 445 8.32 18.76 2.74
CA VAL A 445 9.05 17.69 3.44
C VAL A 445 8.28 17.36 4.71
N ALA A 446 7.92 16.10 4.89
CA ALA A 446 7.38 15.57 6.15
C ALA A 446 8.53 15.20 7.08
N TYR A 447 8.32 15.30 8.39
CA TYR A 447 9.31 14.95 9.39
C TYR A 447 8.68 14.72 10.76
N MET A 448 9.44 14.14 11.69
CA MET A 448 9.04 14.08 13.10
C MET A 448 9.80 15.10 13.94
N GLN A 449 9.11 15.67 14.92
CA GLN A 449 9.66 16.64 15.86
C GLN A 449 9.30 16.26 17.30
N GLN A 450 10.29 16.32 18.18
CA GLN A 450 10.10 16.06 19.60
C GLN A 450 9.76 17.36 20.36
N GLN A 451 8.58 17.40 20.97
CA GLN A 451 8.14 18.41 21.93
C GLN A 451 7.26 17.71 22.98
N GLY A 452 7.88 16.89 23.82
CA GLY A 452 7.20 15.79 24.52
C GLY A 452 7.33 14.52 23.67
N ASP A 453 6.20 13.91 23.32
CA ASP A 453 6.15 12.80 22.36
C ASP A 453 6.56 13.27 20.95
N PHE A 454 7.06 12.34 20.13
CA PHE A 454 7.27 12.60 18.71
C PHE A 454 5.93 12.85 18.01
N GLN A 455 5.88 13.93 17.23
CA GLN A 455 4.74 14.26 16.39
C GLN A 455 5.18 14.50 14.96
N LEU A 456 4.28 14.30 14.01
CA LEU A 456 4.53 14.54 12.60
C LEU A 456 4.27 16.00 12.24
N TRP A 457 5.13 16.52 11.38
CA TRP A 457 5.07 17.86 10.84
C TRP A 457 5.34 17.83 9.35
N THR A 458 4.92 18.89 8.66
CA THR A 458 5.36 19.20 7.31
C THR A 458 5.94 20.59 7.27
N ILE A 459 6.88 20.81 6.36
CA ILE A 459 7.39 22.15 6.02
C ILE A 459 7.35 22.33 4.51
N GLY A 460 6.83 23.47 4.06
CA GLY A 460 6.86 23.84 2.65
C GLY A 460 8.28 24.18 2.20
N VAL A 461 8.68 23.66 1.04
CA VAL A 461 10.05 23.83 0.52
C VAL A 461 10.32 25.28 0.13
N ARG A 462 9.32 25.97 -0.44
CA ARG A 462 9.42 27.36 -0.91
C ARG A 462 9.04 28.39 0.14
N ASP A 463 7.89 28.24 0.78
CA ASP A 463 7.34 29.21 1.73
C ASP A 463 7.83 29.03 3.17
N ARG A 464 8.55 27.92 3.45
CA ARG A 464 9.03 27.53 4.79
C ARG A 464 7.93 27.37 5.83
N LYS A 465 6.66 27.27 5.42
CA LYS A 465 5.53 27.18 6.35
C LYS A 465 5.52 25.81 7.01
N MET A 466 5.57 25.79 8.34
CA MET A 466 5.46 24.57 9.14
C MET A 466 4.00 24.27 9.52
N ASN A 467 3.58 23.01 9.42
CA ASN A 467 2.28 22.56 9.88
C ASN A 467 2.43 21.28 10.73
N LYS A 468 1.92 21.31 11.97
CA LYS A 468 1.81 20.12 12.82
C LYS A 468 0.63 19.27 12.33
N LEU A 469 0.85 17.97 12.17
CA LEU A 469 -0.13 17.06 11.60
C LEU A 469 -0.78 16.13 12.64
N THR A 470 -0.06 15.79 13.70
CA THR A 470 -0.52 14.84 14.73
C THR A 470 -0.44 15.44 16.13
N SER A 471 -1.30 14.96 17.03
CA SER A 471 -1.33 15.39 18.44
C SER A 471 -1.59 14.26 19.45
N VAL A 472 -1.92 13.05 18.99
CA VAL A 472 -2.29 11.92 19.85
C VAL A 472 -1.32 10.75 19.64
N GLY A 473 -0.82 10.21 20.75
CA GLY A 473 0.21 9.17 20.78
C GLY A 473 1.59 9.67 20.34
N GLU A 474 2.56 8.77 20.38
CA GLU A 474 3.88 8.96 19.78
C GLU A 474 3.81 8.60 18.31
N ASN A 475 4.25 9.50 17.43
CA ASN A 475 4.14 9.38 15.97
C ASN A 475 5.50 9.64 15.32
N GLU A 476 6.03 8.61 14.65
CA GLU A 476 7.41 8.56 14.17
C GLU A 476 7.48 8.14 12.69
N ASP A 477 8.62 8.41 12.06
CA ASP A 477 9.01 7.89 10.74
C ASP A 477 7.94 8.07 9.64
N PRO A 478 7.60 9.32 9.29
CA PRO A 478 6.64 9.58 8.23
C PRO A 478 7.17 9.17 6.84
N THR A 479 6.28 8.67 5.99
CA THR A 479 6.55 8.41 4.56
C THR A 479 5.34 8.76 3.70
N TRP A 480 5.55 9.51 2.61
CA TRP A 480 4.52 9.97 1.69
C TRP A 480 4.01 8.87 0.78
N ALA A 481 2.69 8.75 0.70
CA ALA A 481 2.03 8.08 -0.40
C ALA A 481 2.27 8.83 -1.72
N PRO A 482 2.17 8.16 -2.88
CA PRO A 482 2.48 8.75 -4.18
C PRO A 482 1.56 9.92 -4.59
N ASP A 483 0.44 10.14 -3.90
CA ASP A 483 -0.48 11.25 -4.17
C ASP A 483 -0.12 12.57 -3.48
N SER A 484 0.99 12.61 -2.73
CA SER A 484 1.44 13.79 -1.96
C SER A 484 0.41 14.32 -0.96
N ARG A 485 -0.53 13.47 -0.54
CA ARG A 485 -1.61 13.80 0.38
C ARG A 485 -1.63 12.88 1.59
N HIS A 486 -1.43 11.59 1.38
CA HIS A 486 -1.42 10.63 2.48
C HIS A 486 0.00 10.39 3.01
N LEU A 487 0.11 10.16 4.31
CA LEU A 487 1.35 9.81 5.00
C LEU A 487 1.15 8.50 5.77
N ALA A 488 2.03 7.53 5.59
CA ALA A 488 2.18 6.44 6.55
C ALA A 488 3.19 6.81 7.64
N PHE A 489 3.03 6.25 8.82
CA PHE A 489 3.88 6.53 9.97
C PHE A 489 3.72 5.46 11.04
N THR A 490 4.68 5.39 11.95
CA THR A 490 4.63 4.52 13.14
C THR A 490 3.86 5.22 14.25
N SER A 491 2.91 4.55 14.90
CA SER A 491 2.23 5.12 16.08
C SER A 491 1.83 4.11 17.13
N ASN A 492 1.92 4.52 18.40
CA ASN A 492 1.47 3.75 19.56
C ASN A 492 0.03 4.06 20.00
N ARG A 493 -0.74 4.83 19.21
CA ARG A 493 -2.09 5.30 19.59
C ARG A 493 -3.12 4.20 19.87
N SER A 494 -2.89 2.97 19.41
CA SER A 494 -3.68 1.78 19.74
C SER A 494 -3.10 0.95 20.90
N GLY A 495 -2.19 1.53 21.69
CA GLY A 495 -1.50 0.91 22.82
C GLY A 495 -0.16 0.24 22.47
N THR A 496 0.07 -0.11 21.21
CA THR A 496 1.35 -0.68 20.72
C THR A 496 1.73 -0.06 19.38
N LYS A 497 3.04 -0.06 19.04
CA LYS A 497 3.55 0.52 17.78
C LYS A 497 3.05 -0.28 16.57
N GLU A 498 2.24 0.38 15.75
CA GLU A 498 1.67 -0.11 14.50
C GLU A 498 1.90 0.92 13.38
N ILE A 499 1.71 0.52 12.12
CA ILE A 499 1.70 1.44 10.98
C ILE A 499 0.31 2.02 10.82
N TRP A 500 0.26 3.35 10.70
CA TRP A 500 -0.94 4.13 10.50
C TRP A 500 -0.81 4.97 9.25
N VAL A 501 -1.94 5.34 8.66
CA VAL A 501 -2.02 6.26 7.54
C VAL A 501 -2.86 7.47 7.94
N LEU A 502 -2.34 8.66 7.63
CA LEU A 502 -2.96 9.96 7.84
C LEU A 502 -3.29 10.57 6.48
N ASP A 503 -4.50 11.09 6.34
CA ASP A 503 -4.83 12.05 5.31
C ASP A 503 -4.53 13.48 5.80
N THR A 504 -3.52 14.12 5.20
CA THR A 504 -3.04 15.43 5.66
C THR A 504 -4.01 16.59 5.41
N GLN A 505 -5.04 16.39 4.58
CA GLN A 505 -6.05 17.42 4.33
C GLN A 505 -7.22 17.35 5.33
N THR A 506 -7.67 16.13 5.67
CA THR A 506 -8.81 15.95 6.59
C THR A 506 -8.42 15.70 8.04
N GLY A 507 -7.19 15.30 8.30
CA GLY A 507 -6.76 14.84 9.62
C GLY A 507 -7.28 13.45 9.98
N ARG A 508 -7.91 12.72 9.05
CA ARG A 508 -8.40 11.35 9.29
C ARG A 508 -7.25 10.37 9.36
N TYR A 509 -7.38 9.40 10.25
CA TYR A 509 -6.41 8.34 10.45
C TYR A 509 -7.03 6.97 10.22
N ARG A 510 -6.22 6.05 9.71
CA ARG A 510 -6.55 4.62 9.64
C ARG A 510 -5.36 3.79 10.09
N GLN A 511 -5.64 2.72 10.80
CA GLN A 511 -4.63 1.73 11.16
C GLN A 511 -4.40 0.83 9.94
N LEU A 512 -3.15 0.61 9.56
CA LEU A 512 -2.78 -0.26 8.44
C LEU A 512 -2.42 -1.66 8.92
N THR A 513 -1.68 -1.77 10.04
CA THR A 513 -1.21 -3.06 10.57
C THR A 513 -1.85 -3.38 11.92
N TYR A 514 -2.04 -4.68 12.18
CA TYR A 514 -2.65 -5.22 13.40
C TYR A 514 -1.81 -6.40 13.91
N ARG A 515 -0.54 -6.14 14.24
CA ARG A 515 0.46 -7.16 14.57
C ARG A 515 0.65 -7.35 16.08
N GLY A 516 -0.01 -6.55 16.91
CA GLY A 516 0.15 -6.56 18.35
C GLY A 516 1.44 -5.85 18.81
N GLY A 517 1.99 -4.97 17.97
CA GLY A 517 3.19 -4.20 18.24
C GLY A 517 4.40 -4.54 17.35
N GLY A 518 5.44 -3.70 17.48
CA GLY A 518 6.74 -3.90 16.84
C GLY A 518 6.82 -3.54 15.36
N ALA A 519 5.71 -3.05 14.76
CA ALA A 519 5.70 -2.54 13.40
C ALA A 519 6.17 -1.07 13.36
N ARG A 520 7.16 -0.74 12.53
CA ARG A 520 7.82 0.57 12.47
C ARG A 520 8.55 0.80 11.15
N LEU A 521 9.12 2.01 10.97
CA LEU A 521 10.03 2.35 9.87
C LEU A 521 9.45 2.00 8.49
N ALA A 522 8.25 2.50 8.21
CA ALA A 522 7.62 2.25 6.93
C ALA A 522 8.27 3.10 5.82
N ALA A 523 8.28 2.56 4.61
CA ALA A 523 8.54 3.31 3.39
C ALA A 523 7.44 3.00 2.37
N TRP A 524 6.85 4.04 1.78
CA TRP A 524 5.83 3.90 0.75
C TRP A 524 6.47 3.81 -0.64
N SER A 525 5.95 2.92 -1.48
CA SER A 525 6.38 2.82 -2.87
C SER A 525 5.85 3.98 -3.71
N ARG A 526 6.51 4.22 -4.84
CA ARG A 526 5.87 4.93 -5.97
C ARG A 526 4.68 4.13 -6.50
N LEU A 527 3.91 4.72 -7.41
CA LEU A 527 2.86 3.99 -8.12
C LEU A 527 3.46 2.80 -8.89
N LEU A 528 2.85 1.64 -8.72
CA LEU A 528 3.33 0.36 -9.22
C LEU A 528 2.61 0.02 -10.51
N GLY A 529 3.27 0.23 -11.64
CA GLY A 529 2.72 -0.11 -12.95
C GLY A 529 2.53 1.11 -13.82
N SER A 530 3.26 1.14 -14.93
CA SER A 530 3.03 2.03 -16.07
C SER A 530 2.08 1.32 -17.03
N TRP A 531 0.85 1.07 -16.60
CA TRP A 531 -0.15 0.56 -17.53
C TRP A 531 -0.54 1.71 -18.45
N SER A 532 -0.04 1.70 -19.68
CA SER A 532 -0.52 2.62 -20.72
C SER A 532 -1.92 2.17 -21.13
N TRP A 533 -2.93 2.57 -20.37
CA TRP A 533 -4.31 2.29 -20.73
C TRP A 533 -4.66 3.11 -21.97
N SER A 534 -4.91 2.45 -23.10
CA SER A 534 -5.42 3.12 -24.30
C SER A 534 -6.79 3.67 -23.99
N HIS A 535 -6.90 5.00 -23.88
CA HIS A 535 -8.17 5.67 -23.65
C HIS A 535 -8.97 5.62 -24.95
N ALA A 536 -9.86 4.64 -25.10
CA ALA A 536 -10.93 4.75 -26.07
C ALA A 536 -12.00 5.67 -25.47
N SER A 537 -11.85 6.97 -25.65
CA SER A 537 -12.93 7.92 -25.43
C SER A 537 -14.02 7.62 -26.46
N ILE A 538 -15.11 7.00 -26.04
CA ILE A 538 -16.33 6.97 -26.85
C ILE A 538 -16.86 8.39 -26.85
N SER A 539 -16.65 9.11 -27.96
CA SER A 539 -17.29 10.40 -28.21
C SER A 539 -18.80 10.20 -28.19
N THR A 540 -19.49 10.86 -27.26
CA THR A 540 -20.94 10.95 -27.30
C THR A 540 -21.36 11.79 -28.51
N PRO A 541 -22.36 11.39 -29.31
CA PRO A 541 -22.96 12.28 -30.29
C PRO A 541 -23.56 13.47 -29.55
N ALA A 542 -23.36 14.69 -30.06
CA ALA A 542 -23.94 15.90 -29.50
C ALA A 542 -25.46 15.75 -29.30
N PRO A 543 -26.04 16.34 -28.24
CA PRO A 543 -27.49 16.38 -28.10
C PRO A 543 -28.07 17.08 -29.33
N ARG A 544 -28.98 16.42 -30.04
CA ARG A 544 -29.75 17.09 -31.09
C ARG A 544 -30.47 18.27 -30.44
N ALA A 545 -30.08 19.47 -30.86
CA ALA A 545 -30.77 20.69 -30.52
C ALA A 545 -32.23 20.59 -31.00
N GLY A 546 -33.16 20.86 -30.08
CA GLY A 546 -34.49 21.39 -30.33
C GLY A 546 -35.41 20.62 -31.27
N GLN A 547 -36.46 20.05 -30.70
CA GLN A 547 -37.80 20.44 -31.16
C GLN A 547 -38.63 20.84 -29.94
N GLN A 548 -38.84 22.16 -29.82
CA GLN A 548 -40.05 22.69 -29.22
C GLN A 548 -41.22 22.26 -30.11
N HIS A 549 -42.20 21.57 -29.54
CA HIS A 549 -43.63 21.92 -29.57
C HIS A 549 -44.40 21.05 -28.60
#